data_AF-A0A6A6FCI1-F1
#
_entry.id   AF-A0A6A6FCI1-F1
#
_cell.length_a   1.000
_cell.length_b   1.000
_cell.length_c   1.000
_cell.angle_alpha   90.00
_cell.angle_beta   90.00
_cell.angle_gamma   90.00
#
_symmetry.space_group_name_H-M   'P 1'
#
loop_
_entity.id
_entity.type
_entity.pdbx_description
1 polymer ?
#
loop_
_entity_poly.entity_id
_entity_poly.type
_entity_poly.pdbx_seq_one_letter_code
_entity_poly.pdbx_strand_id
1 'polypeptide(L)'
;MQRIDPRQESPPQSQDNNNTNTTTTTTKSALEQRGGWTLPSGFASTGRETHTQSFEEIYGVPENFLEIEVTDPQTHQPTASPNSRYTTYLIRLSTNIPAFKLRRSEVRRRYSDFEVFRDLLERESARVSIPPLPGKVYLNRFDDAVIEERRKGLERFLRIVVGHPLLQTGSRVLGGFVQDPNWDRNAW
;
A
#
# COMPACT_ATOMS: atom_id res chain seq x y z
N MET A 1 3.28 -66.29 -16.23
CA MET A 1 4.67 -66.09 -15.77
C MET A 1 4.70 -64.91 -14.80
N GLN A 2 4.97 -65.19 -13.53
CA GLN A 2 5.14 -64.24 -12.42
C GLN A 2 6.53 -63.58 -12.47
N ARG A 3 6.65 -62.32 -12.03
CA ARG A 3 7.80 -61.66 -11.33
C ARG A 3 7.25 -60.36 -10.70
N ILE A 4 6.80 -60.31 -9.44
CA ILE A 4 7.51 -60.07 -8.16
C ILE A 4 8.40 -58.81 -8.15
N ASP A 5 7.97 -57.81 -7.38
CA ASP A 5 8.70 -56.58 -6.98
C ASP A 5 9.91 -56.87 -6.09
N PRO A 6 10.88 -55.92 -6.03
CA PRO A 6 11.48 -55.61 -4.74
C PRO A 6 11.51 -54.11 -4.41
N ARG A 7 11.11 -53.86 -3.16
CA ARG A 7 11.26 -52.68 -2.30
C ARG A 7 12.74 -52.45 -1.92
N GLN A 8 13.20 -51.21 -1.82
CA GLN A 8 14.30 -50.70 -0.95
C GLN A 8 14.64 -49.25 -1.38
N GLU A 9 15.09 -48.29 -0.57
CA GLU A 9 15.33 -48.08 0.86
C GLU A 9 15.68 -46.56 0.96
N SER A 10 15.26 -45.83 2.00
CA SER A 10 15.91 -44.56 2.40
C SER A 10 17.12 -44.93 3.27
N PRO A 11 18.30 -44.26 3.24
CA PRO A 11 18.60 -43.08 4.11
C PRO A 11 19.82 -42.24 3.58
N PRO A 12 20.56 -41.37 4.32
CA PRO A 12 20.38 -40.85 5.70
C PRO A 12 20.40 -39.31 5.84
N GLN A 13 19.87 -38.84 6.98
CA GLN A 13 20.28 -37.61 7.65
C GLN A 13 21.47 -37.89 8.58
N SER A 14 22.47 -37.00 8.61
CA SER A 14 23.36 -36.68 9.74
C SER A 14 23.95 -35.28 9.47
N GLN A 15 23.63 -34.25 10.27
CA GLN A 15 24.43 -33.68 11.38
C GLN A 15 25.75 -33.04 10.86
N ASP A 16 26.07 -31.77 11.08
CA ASP A 16 26.30 -31.10 12.37
C ASP A 16 26.28 -29.56 12.21
N ASN A 17 25.76 -28.82 13.18
CA ASN A 17 26.66 -28.15 14.13
C ASN A 17 25.91 -27.37 15.20
N ASN A 18 26.24 -27.77 16.43
CA ASN A 18 26.01 -27.09 17.68
C ASN A 18 26.51 -25.63 17.61
N ASN A 19 25.77 -24.72 18.24
CA ASN A 19 26.47 -23.92 19.24
C ASN A 19 25.57 -23.62 20.44
N THR A 20 26.04 -24.13 21.57
CA THR A 20 25.50 -24.02 22.91
C THR A 20 25.81 -22.66 23.52
N ASN A 21 24.83 -22.09 24.22
CA ASN A 21 25.03 -20.99 25.16
C ASN A 21 26.01 -21.39 26.27
N THR A 22 27.05 -20.59 26.51
CA THR A 22 27.75 -20.54 27.79
C THR A 22 28.14 -19.11 28.16
N THR A 23 27.77 -18.76 29.38
CA THR A 23 28.06 -17.53 30.11
C THR A 23 29.40 -17.68 30.83
N THR A 24 30.35 -16.75 30.69
CA THR A 24 31.40 -16.50 31.70
C THR A 24 31.97 -15.07 31.62
N THR A 25 31.61 -14.29 32.64
CA THR A 25 32.42 -13.40 33.51
C THR A 25 33.85 -12.97 33.11
N THR A 26 34.02 -11.65 33.03
CA THR A 26 35.13 -10.77 33.49
C THR A 26 36.59 -11.16 33.26
N THR A 27 37.31 -10.34 32.48
CA THR A 27 38.64 -9.80 32.85
C THR A 27 38.91 -8.47 32.13
N LYS A 28 39.33 -7.47 32.89
CA LYS A 28 39.85 -6.18 32.40
C LYS A 28 41.28 -6.38 31.90
N SER A 29 41.62 -5.86 30.72
CA SER A 29 42.99 -5.41 30.42
C SER A 29 42.94 -4.32 29.35
N ALA A 30 43.58 -3.19 29.69
CA ALA A 30 43.77 -2.03 28.86
C ALA A 30 44.72 -2.31 27.68
N LEU A 31 44.44 -1.73 26.51
CA LEU A 31 45.46 -1.16 25.61
C LEU A 31 44.82 -0.21 24.58
N GLU A 32 45.60 0.79 24.21
CA GLU A 32 45.30 2.06 23.56
C GLU A 32 44.89 2.03 22.07
N GLN A 33 44.08 3.05 21.73
CA GLN A 33 44.16 3.98 20.58
C GLN A 33 44.39 3.38 19.18
N ARG A 34 43.51 3.64 18.19
CA ARG A 34 43.51 4.90 17.42
C ARG A 34 42.29 4.98 16.47
N GLY A 35 41.73 6.19 16.35
CA GLY A 35 41.10 6.68 15.13
C GLY A 35 39.63 6.32 14.88
N GLY A 36 38.70 6.89 15.64
CA GLY A 36 37.28 6.91 15.31
C GLY A 36 36.71 8.31 15.51
N TRP A 37 36.14 8.91 14.47
CA TRP A 37 35.45 10.19 14.54
C TRP A 37 34.26 10.06 15.51
N THR A 38 34.29 10.78 16.62
CA THR A 38 33.17 10.86 17.56
C THR A 38 32.14 11.86 17.04
N LEU A 39 30.91 11.41 16.79
CA LEU A 39 29.79 12.29 16.45
C LEU A 39 29.44 13.16 17.67
N PRO A 40 29.22 14.48 17.50
CA PRO A 40 28.80 15.33 18.60
C PRO A 40 27.40 14.95 19.08
N SER A 41 27.30 14.58 20.36
CA SER A 41 26.02 14.32 21.03
C SER A 41 25.27 15.64 21.17
N GLY A 42 24.25 15.82 20.33
CA GLY A 42 23.29 16.90 20.41
C GLY A 42 22.36 16.72 21.61
N PHE A 43 22.12 17.84 22.26
CA PHE A 43 21.29 18.12 23.44
C PHE A 43 19.90 17.42 23.50
N ALA A 44 19.54 16.93 24.71
CA ALA A 44 18.22 16.42 25.20
C ALA A 44 17.69 15.10 24.58
N SER A 45 17.19 14.09 25.30
CA SER A 45 16.22 14.11 26.41
C SER A 45 16.25 12.79 27.21
N THR A 46 15.81 12.86 28.47
CA THR A 46 15.64 11.77 29.43
C THR A 46 14.62 10.71 28.96
N GLY A 47 15.05 9.46 28.75
CA GLY A 47 14.17 8.32 28.47
C GLY A 47 14.98 7.01 28.40
N ARG A 48 14.48 5.95 29.01
CA ARG A 48 15.25 4.76 29.41
C ARG A 48 15.38 3.67 28.33
N GLU A 49 15.46 4.05 27.05
CA GLU A 49 15.78 3.12 25.96
C GLU A 49 16.72 3.79 24.97
N THR A 50 17.86 3.14 24.70
CA THR A 50 18.77 3.52 23.62
C THR A 50 18.10 3.18 22.30
N HIS A 51 17.20 4.04 21.83
CA HIS A 51 16.65 3.96 20.48
C HIS A 51 17.79 4.30 19.52
N THR A 52 18.51 3.28 19.06
CA THR A 52 19.52 3.43 18.01
C THR A 52 18.77 3.82 16.74
N GLN A 53 18.74 5.12 16.44
CA GLN A 53 18.12 5.63 15.22
C GLN A 53 18.76 4.90 14.03
N SER A 54 17.94 4.16 13.29
CA SER A 54 18.44 3.42 12.13
C SER A 54 18.93 4.41 11.07
N PHE A 55 19.88 4.01 10.22
CA PHE A 55 20.37 4.88 9.14
C PHE A 55 19.24 5.39 8.23
N GLU A 56 18.20 4.55 8.04
CA GLU A 56 16.97 4.88 7.31
C GLU A 56 16.11 5.94 8.02
N GLU A 57 16.26 6.12 9.33
CA GLU A 57 15.53 7.11 10.15
C GLU A 57 16.22 8.47 10.18
N ILE A 58 17.57 8.49 10.12
CA ILE A 58 18.38 9.72 10.10
C ILE A 58 18.45 10.33 8.69
N TYR A 59 18.49 9.48 7.66
CA TYR A 59 18.61 9.90 6.26
C TYR A 59 17.36 9.61 5.41
N GLY A 60 16.29 9.07 6.02
CA GLY A 60 15.02 8.84 5.36
C GLY A 60 14.33 10.15 4.99
N VAL A 61 13.50 10.10 3.94
CA VAL A 61 12.67 11.25 3.52
C VAL A 61 11.82 11.70 4.72
N PRO A 62 12.06 12.90 5.30
CA PRO A 62 11.47 13.29 6.59
C PRO A 62 9.96 13.57 6.54
N GLU A 63 9.34 13.53 5.36
CA GLU A 63 7.97 13.99 5.15
C GLU A 63 7.08 12.87 4.61
N ASN A 64 5.90 12.72 5.21
CA ASN A 64 4.85 11.85 4.69
C ASN A 64 4.33 12.44 3.37
N PHE A 65 4.51 11.71 2.28
CA PHE A 65 3.98 12.07 0.97
C PHE A 65 2.86 11.13 0.55
N LEU A 66 1.93 11.67 -0.22
CA LEU A 66 0.86 10.95 -0.86
C LEU A 66 0.64 11.56 -2.23
N GLU A 67 0.99 10.79 -3.24
CA GLU A 67 0.77 11.11 -4.64
C GLU A 67 -0.27 10.15 -5.19
N ILE A 68 -1.33 10.69 -5.76
CA ILE A 68 -2.37 9.90 -6.40
C ILE A 68 -2.73 10.53 -7.73
N GLU A 69 -2.71 9.70 -8.77
CA GLU A 69 -2.99 10.11 -10.14
C GLU A 69 -4.04 9.19 -10.75
N VAL A 70 -4.89 9.75 -11.60
CA VAL A 70 -5.87 8.99 -12.39
C VAL A 70 -5.53 9.19 -13.85
N THR A 71 -5.09 8.14 -14.53
CA THR A 71 -4.55 8.20 -15.90
C THR A 71 -5.11 7.07 -16.77
N ASP A 72 -4.64 7.01 -18.02
CA ASP A 72 -4.88 5.91 -18.96
C ASP A 72 -6.36 5.46 -19.04
N PRO A 73 -7.27 6.33 -19.53
CA PRO A 73 -8.65 5.94 -19.73
C PRO A 73 -8.75 4.85 -20.80
N GLN A 74 -9.32 3.69 -20.47
CA GLN A 74 -9.52 2.58 -21.39
C GLN A 74 -11.00 2.22 -21.50
N THR A 75 -11.49 2.21 -22.73
CA THR A 75 -12.87 1.85 -23.02
C THR A 75 -12.94 0.37 -23.40
N HIS A 76 -13.59 -0.43 -22.57
CA HIS A 76 -13.81 -1.85 -22.79
C HIS A 76 -15.16 -2.05 -23.47
N GLN A 77 -15.19 -2.92 -24.48
CA GLN A 77 -16.40 -3.38 -25.12
C GLN A 77 -16.45 -4.91 -24.99
N PRO A 78 -17.19 -5.44 -23.99
CA PRO A 78 -17.37 -6.88 -23.84
C PRO A 78 -18.01 -7.48 -25.09
N THR A 79 -17.39 -8.53 -25.63
CA THR A 79 -17.87 -9.22 -26.84
C THR A 79 -19.25 -9.84 -26.67
N ALA A 80 -19.61 -10.22 -25.44
CA ALA A 80 -20.88 -10.84 -25.10
C ALA A 80 -22.09 -9.88 -25.15
N SER A 81 -21.87 -8.56 -25.06
CA SER A 81 -22.97 -7.58 -25.06
C SER A 81 -22.52 -6.24 -25.67
N PRO A 82 -22.89 -5.92 -26.92
CA PRO A 82 -22.39 -4.74 -27.62
C PRO A 82 -22.78 -3.42 -26.95
N ASN A 83 -23.85 -3.42 -26.15
CA ASN A 83 -24.31 -2.25 -25.40
C ASN A 83 -23.66 -2.09 -24.01
N SER A 84 -22.82 -3.05 -23.58
CA SER A 84 -22.17 -3.06 -22.27
C SER A 84 -20.78 -2.41 -22.31
N ARG A 85 -20.61 -1.36 -23.12
CA ARG A 85 -19.36 -0.61 -23.18
C ARG A 85 -19.18 0.23 -21.91
N TYR A 86 -17.99 0.21 -21.31
CA TYR A 86 -17.64 1.01 -20.14
C TYR A 86 -16.18 1.47 -20.19
N THR A 87 -15.90 2.60 -19.55
CA THR A 87 -14.55 3.16 -19.46
C THR A 87 -13.99 2.96 -18.05
N THR A 88 -12.78 2.42 -17.97
CA THR A 88 -11.99 2.30 -16.74
C THR A 88 -10.86 3.30 -16.75
N TYR A 89 -10.45 3.71 -15.55
CA TYR A 89 -9.34 4.62 -15.32
C TYR A 89 -8.29 3.91 -14.48
N LEU A 90 -7.01 4.15 -14.77
CA LEU A 90 -5.90 3.66 -13.96
C LEU A 90 -5.67 4.62 -12.80
N ILE A 91 -5.81 4.12 -11.58
CA ILE A 91 -5.45 4.84 -10.36
C ILE A 91 -4.05 4.39 -9.96
N ARG A 92 -3.12 5.35 -9.87
CA ARG A 92 -1.76 5.13 -9.38
C ARG A 92 -1.62 5.83 -8.03
N LEU A 93 -1.21 5.09 -7.01
CA LEU A 93 -0.94 5.62 -5.68
C LEU A 93 0.53 5.38 -5.36
N SER A 94 1.20 6.41 -4.85
CA SER A 94 2.56 6.36 -4.30
C SER A 94 2.55 7.08 -2.95
N THR A 95 2.85 6.38 -1.87
CA THR A 95 2.81 6.95 -0.52
C THR A 95 3.76 6.24 0.43
N ASN A 96 4.25 6.96 1.44
CA ASN A 96 4.95 6.40 2.61
C ASN A 96 4.09 6.41 3.88
N ILE A 97 2.80 6.80 3.78
CA ILE A 97 1.89 6.87 4.93
C ILE A 97 1.57 5.46 5.43
N PRO A 98 1.74 5.16 6.74
CA PRO A 98 1.57 3.81 7.29
C PRO A 98 0.12 3.31 7.31
N ALA A 99 -0.86 4.17 7.05
CA ALA A 99 -2.27 3.78 6.90
C ALA A 99 -2.51 2.87 5.67
N PHE A 100 -1.60 2.93 4.69
CA PHE A 100 -1.68 2.13 3.46
C PHE A 100 -0.76 0.91 3.55
N LYS A 101 -1.25 -0.25 3.11
CA LYS A 101 -0.49 -1.51 3.16
C LYS A 101 0.64 -1.53 2.14
N LEU A 102 0.39 -0.98 0.95
CA LEU A 102 1.35 -0.91 -0.14
C LEU A 102 1.87 0.52 -0.29
N ARG A 103 3.19 0.67 -0.52
CA ARG A 103 3.79 1.98 -0.85
C ARG A 103 3.46 2.44 -2.26
N ARG A 104 3.26 1.50 -3.18
CA ARG A 104 2.83 1.76 -4.55
C ARG A 104 1.72 0.79 -4.93
N SER A 105 0.67 1.29 -5.57
CA SER A 105 -0.40 0.45 -6.12
C SER A 105 -0.93 1.02 -7.42
N GLU A 106 -1.32 0.11 -8.31
CA GLU A 106 -1.98 0.43 -9.57
C GLU A 106 -3.26 -0.39 -9.67
N VAL A 107 -4.41 0.27 -9.72
CA VAL A 107 -5.72 -0.40 -9.82
C VAL A 107 -6.58 0.25 -10.87
N ARG A 108 -7.43 -0.54 -11.55
CA ARG A 108 -8.38 0.00 -12.53
C ARG A 108 -9.78 0.06 -11.93
N ARG A 109 -10.46 1.20 -12.11
CA ARG A 109 -11.82 1.44 -11.64
C ARG A 109 -12.67 2.10 -12.71
N ARG A 110 -13.95 1.77 -12.79
CA ARG A 110 -14.92 2.51 -13.61
C ARG A 110 -15.65 3.55 -12.77
N TYR A 111 -16.23 4.55 -13.41
CA TYR A 111 -16.97 5.62 -12.74
C TYR A 111 -18.05 5.13 -11.75
N SER A 112 -18.81 4.10 -12.11
CA SER A 112 -19.84 3.58 -11.21
C SER A 112 -19.29 2.93 -9.94
N ASP A 113 -18.03 2.50 -9.94
CA ASP A 113 -17.40 2.00 -8.71
C ASP A 113 -17.08 3.17 -7.78
N PHE A 114 -16.73 4.34 -8.32
CA PHE A 114 -16.57 5.57 -7.54
C PHE A 114 -17.89 6.05 -6.93
N GLU A 115 -19.02 5.92 -7.65
CA GLU A 115 -20.35 6.22 -7.11
C GLU A 115 -20.60 5.41 -5.83
N VAL A 116 -20.40 4.08 -5.90
CA VAL A 116 -20.59 3.21 -4.73
C VAL A 116 -19.56 3.49 -3.64
N PHE A 117 -18.30 3.71 -4.02
CA PHE A 117 -17.24 4.03 -3.06
C PHE A 117 -17.55 5.29 -2.25
N ARG A 118 -18.04 6.35 -2.91
CA ARG A 118 -18.49 7.57 -2.24
C ARG A 118 -19.61 7.27 -1.25
N ASP A 119 -20.63 6.52 -1.66
CA ASP A 119 -21.76 6.20 -0.79
C ASP A 119 -21.33 5.37 0.43
N LEU A 120 -20.39 4.43 0.25
CA LEU A 120 -19.81 3.66 1.35
C LEU A 120 -19.01 4.54 2.32
N LEU A 121 -18.20 5.47 1.79
CA LEU A 121 -17.45 6.42 2.61
C LEU A 121 -18.37 7.33 3.43
N GLU A 122 -19.47 7.80 2.84
CA GLU A 122 -20.46 8.64 3.54
C GLU A 122 -21.14 7.87 4.66
N ARG A 123 -21.38 6.56 4.49
CA ARG A 123 -21.95 5.68 5.52
C ARG A 123 -20.96 5.38 6.65
N GLU A 124 -19.69 5.11 6.34
CA GLU A 124 -18.67 4.84 7.36
C GLU A 124 -18.30 6.11 8.15
N SER A 125 -18.25 7.27 7.48
CA SER A 125 -17.66 8.49 8.02
C SER A 125 -18.61 9.68 8.00
N ALA A 126 -19.72 9.60 8.74
CA ALA A 126 -20.76 10.64 8.81
C ALA A 126 -20.28 12.03 9.31
N ARG A 127 -19.08 12.12 9.89
CA ARG A 127 -18.49 13.37 10.40
C ARG A 127 -17.61 14.08 9.37
N VAL A 128 -17.34 13.46 8.22
CA VAL A 128 -16.44 13.99 7.18
C VAL A 128 -17.27 14.39 5.97
N SER A 129 -17.07 15.62 5.48
CA SER A 129 -17.69 16.08 4.23
C SER A 129 -16.98 15.45 3.04
N ILE A 130 -17.64 14.49 2.38
CA ILE A 130 -17.09 13.84 1.19
C ILE A 130 -17.30 14.75 -0.03
N PRO A 131 -16.25 15.05 -0.82
CA PRO A 131 -16.38 15.90 -2.01
C PRO A 131 -17.30 15.26 -3.06
N PRO A 132 -17.99 16.08 -3.88
CA PRO A 132 -18.83 15.56 -4.95
C PRO A 132 -17.98 14.92 -6.06
N LEU A 133 -18.51 13.87 -6.69
CA LEU A 133 -17.94 13.30 -7.91
C LEU A 133 -18.22 14.20 -9.12
N PRO A 134 -17.39 14.12 -10.18
CA PRO A 134 -17.72 14.79 -11.44
C PRO A 134 -19.10 14.37 -11.93
N GLY A 135 -19.84 15.32 -12.51
CA GLY A 135 -21.23 15.14 -12.90
C GLY A 135 -21.46 13.92 -13.78
N LYS A 136 -22.60 13.27 -13.57
CA LYS A 136 -22.99 12.11 -14.37
C LYS A 136 -23.35 12.54 -15.78
N VAL A 137 -22.55 12.12 -16.75
CA VAL A 137 -22.75 12.45 -18.16
C VAL A 137 -23.52 11.31 -18.83
N TYR A 138 -24.74 11.61 -19.27
CA TYR A 138 -25.66 10.65 -19.90
C TYR A 138 -25.53 10.62 -21.44
N LEU A 139 -25.17 11.75 -22.06
CA LEU A 139 -25.02 11.92 -23.51
C LEU A 139 -23.53 11.98 -23.86
N ASN A 140 -23.11 11.35 -24.97
CA ASN A 140 -21.71 11.35 -25.43
C ASN A 140 -20.69 10.91 -24.35
N ARG A 141 -21.07 9.96 -23.48
CA ARG A 141 -20.23 9.48 -22.37
C ARG A 141 -18.89 8.85 -22.75
N PHE A 142 -18.67 8.60 -24.05
CA PHE A 142 -17.46 8.02 -24.62
C PHE A 142 -16.65 9.03 -25.45
N ASP A 143 -17.05 10.31 -25.43
CA ASP A 143 -16.30 11.39 -26.04
C ASP A 143 -15.05 11.70 -25.22
N ASP A 144 -13.93 11.95 -25.89
CA ASP A 144 -12.62 12.12 -25.26
C ASP A 144 -12.61 13.33 -24.32
N ALA A 145 -13.33 14.40 -24.67
CA ALA A 145 -13.48 15.58 -23.82
C ALA A 145 -14.18 15.24 -22.49
N VAL A 146 -15.25 14.43 -22.54
CA VAL A 146 -16.00 13.97 -21.37
C VAL A 146 -15.14 13.02 -20.53
N ILE A 147 -14.40 12.12 -21.17
CA ILE A 147 -13.53 11.17 -20.50
C ILE A 147 -12.43 11.92 -19.73
N GLU A 148 -11.81 12.93 -20.34
CA GLU A 148 -10.75 13.72 -19.71
C GLU A 148 -11.27 14.63 -18.59
N GLU A 149 -12.42 15.30 -18.77
CA GLU A 149 -13.06 16.06 -17.71
C GLU A 149 -13.38 15.17 -16.51
N ARG A 150 -13.95 13.98 -16.77
CA ARG A 150 -14.23 12.99 -15.74
C ARG A 150 -12.95 12.52 -15.06
N ARG A 151 -11.87 12.23 -15.80
CA ARG A 151 -10.57 11.82 -15.26
C ARG A 151 -10.04 12.87 -14.27
N LYS A 152 -10.02 14.15 -14.66
CA LYS A 152 -9.61 15.27 -13.79
C LYS A 152 -10.46 15.36 -12.53
N GLY A 153 -11.79 15.21 -12.66
CA GLY A 153 -12.70 15.23 -11.52
C GLY A 153 -12.48 14.07 -10.55
N LEU A 154 -12.25 12.86 -11.07
CA LEU A 154 -11.95 11.66 -10.28
C LEU A 154 -10.61 11.79 -9.55
N GLU A 155 -9.59 12.33 -10.21
CA GLU A 155 -8.29 12.61 -9.59
C GLU A 155 -8.42 13.60 -8.44
N ARG A 156 -9.12 14.72 -8.67
CA ARG A 156 -9.37 15.73 -7.64
C ARG A 156 -10.11 15.12 -6.43
N PHE A 157 -11.14 14.32 -6.69
CA PHE A 157 -11.90 13.63 -5.66
C PHE A 157 -10.98 12.73 -4.81
N LEU A 158 -10.19 11.87 -5.46
CA LEU A 158 -9.28 10.96 -4.77
C LEU A 158 -8.20 11.69 -3.97
N ARG A 159 -7.62 12.75 -4.52
CA ARG A 159 -6.60 13.53 -3.82
C ARG A 159 -7.12 14.11 -2.50
N ILE A 160 -8.37 14.55 -2.47
CA ILE A 160 -9.01 15.06 -1.25
C ILE A 160 -9.33 13.92 -0.28
N VAL A 161 -9.95 12.84 -0.77
CA VAL A 161 -10.42 11.73 0.06
C VAL A 161 -9.27 10.93 0.67
N VAL A 162 -8.29 10.53 -0.15
CA VAL A 162 -7.15 9.72 0.28
C VAL A 162 -6.19 10.55 1.14
N GLY A 163 -6.11 11.87 0.92
CA GLY A 163 -5.32 12.79 1.74
C GLY A 163 -5.95 13.15 3.10
N HIS A 164 -7.19 12.74 3.38
CA HIS A 164 -7.89 13.12 4.60
C HIS A 164 -7.53 12.22 5.79
N PRO A 165 -6.89 12.72 6.86
CA PRO A 165 -6.38 11.88 7.97
C PRO A 165 -7.46 11.02 8.66
N LEU A 166 -8.68 11.55 8.81
CA LEU A 166 -9.79 10.80 9.41
C LEU A 166 -10.30 9.66 8.51
N LEU A 167 -10.17 9.79 7.18
CA LEU A 167 -10.57 8.72 6.26
C LEU A 167 -9.46 7.67 6.17
N GLN A 168 -8.19 8.08 6.23
CA GLN A 168 -7.04 7.17 6.27
C GLN A 168 -7.09 6.22 7.45
N THR A 169 -7.50 6.71 8.63
CA THR A 169 -7.53 5.91 9.87
C THR A 169 -8.91 5.31 10.15
N GLY A 170 -9.98 5.96 9.71
CA GLY A 170 -11.36 5.60 10.05
C GLY A 170 -12.10 4.79 9.01
N SER A 171 -11.67 4.79 7.74
CA SER A 171 -12.35 4.02 6.68
C SER A 171 -11.62 2.74 6.34
N ARG A 172 -12.34 1.62 6.35
CA ARG A 172 -11.80 0.33 5.89
C ARG A 172 -11.88 0.19 4.38
N VAL A 173 -12.88 0.83 3.77
CA VAL A 173 -13.12 0.78 2.32
C VAL A 173 -12.04 1.55 1.54
N LEU A 174 -11.52 2.64 2.09
CA LEU A 174 -10.51 3.50 1.43
C LEU A 174 -9.32 2.71 0.91
N GLY A 175 -8.64 1.98 1.80
CA GLY A 175 -7.45 1.20 1.44
C GLY A 175 -7.75 0.12 0.41
N GLY A 176 -8.89 -0.59 0.55
CA GLY A 176 -9.32 -1.57 -0.43
C GLY A 176 -9.54 -0.96 -1.82
N PHE A 177 -10.21 0.20 -1.88
CA PHE A 177 -10.54 0.82 -3.16
C PHE A 177 -9.30 1.26 -3.97
N VAL A 178 -8.26 1.80 -3.32
CA VAL A 178 -7.06 2.30 -4.02
C VAL A 178 -5.91 1.30 -4.14
N GLN A 179 -5.94 0.18 -3.40
CA GLN A 179 -4.85 -0.80 -3.40
C GLN A 179 -5.23 -2.19 -3.91
N ASP A 180 -6.48 -2.63 -3.75
CA ASP A 180 -6.87 -4.01 -4.08
C ASP A 180 -7.37 -4.11 -5.52
N PRO A 181 -6.67 -4.76 -6.47
CA PRO A 181 -7.16 -4.89 -7.84
C PRO A 181 -8.55 -5.54 -7.94
N ASN A 182 -8.93 -6.40 -6.99
CA ASN A 182 -10.17 -7.17 -6.98
C ASN A 182 -11.26 -6.57 -6.09
N TRP A 183 -11.24 -5.27 -5.84
CA TRP A 183 -12.24 -4.59 -5.01
C TRP A 183 -13.67 -4.92 -5.45
N ASP A 184 -14.46 -5.46 -4.52
CA ASP A 184 -15.88 -5.76 -4.71
C ASP A 184 -16.75 -4.81 -3.88
N ARG A 185 -17.70 -4.16 -4.55
CA ARG A 185 -18.71 -3.28 -3.96
C ARG A 185 -19.65 -3.98 -2.97
N ASN A 186 -19.80 -5.30 -3.07
CA ASN A 186 -20.68 -6.07 -2.19
C ASN A 186 -19.98 -6.57 -0.92
N ALA A 187 -18.65 -6.41 -0.82
CA ALA A 187 -17.85 -6.92 0.29
C ALA A 187 -17.78 -5.97 1.50
N TRP A 188 -18.45 -4.81 1.42
CA TRP A 188 -18.37 -3.70 2.39
C TRP A 188 -19.77 -3.19 2.73
#